data_AF-A0A968QRW2-F1
#
_entry.id   AF-A0A968QRW2-F1
#
_cell.length_a   1.000
_cell.length_b   1.000
_cell.length_c   1.000
_cell.angle_alpha   90.00
_cell.angle_beta   90.00
_cell.angle_gamma   90.00
#
_symmetry.space_group_name_H-M   'P 1'
#
loop_
_entity.id
_entity.type
_entity.pdbx_description
1 polymer ?
#
loop_
_entity_poly.entity_id
_entity_poly.type
_entity_poly.pdbx_seq_one_letter_code
_entity_poly.pdbx_strand_id
1 'polypeptide(L)'
;MAEYQVRTRTAWHHHIALTMPALLFMTEQKPGNREHIPLLSCSDIKFISANTLPQKANTKEEISNLVHERHIRRQYDIARFVNMTK
;
A
#
# COMPACT_ATOMS: atom_id res chain seq x y z
N MET A 1 17.96 9.67 0.37
CA MET A 1 17.59 8.26 0.57
C MET A 1 18.86 7.54 0.95
N ALA A 2 18.96 6.97 2.16
CA ALA A 2 20.12 6.16 2.54
C ALA A 2 20.34 5.03 1.52
N GLU A 3 21.57 4.58 1.36
CA GLU A 3 21.96 3.52 0.42
C GLU A 3 21.10 2.27 0.64
N TYR A 4 20.10 2.10 -0.22
CA TYR A 4 19.15 0.99 -0.14
C TYR A 4 19.63 -0.12 -1.07
N GLN A 5 20.34 -1.10 -0.51
CA GLN A 5 20.79 -2.28 -1.22
C GLN A 5 19.88 -3.46 -0.87
N VAL A 6 18.96 -3.83 -1.77
CA VAL A 6 18.10 -5.01 -1.60
C VAL A 6 18.21 -5.95 -2.78
N ARG A 7 18.44 -7.23 -2.46
CA ARG A 7 18.79 -8.28 -3.42
C ARG A 7 17.61 -9.19 -3.79
N THR A 8 16.49 -9.11 -3.08
CA THR A 8 15.31 -9.96 -3.35
C THR A 8 14.14 -9.15 -3.90
N ARG A 9 13.44 -9.73 -4.88
CA ARG A 9 12.27 -9.10 -5.54
C ARG A 9 11.20 -8.71 -4.52
N THR A 10 10.90 -9.57 -3.55
CA THR A 10 9.87 -9.31 -2.54
C THR A 10 10.22 -8.13 -1.64
N ALA A 11 11.47 -8.06 -1.14
CA ALA A 11 11.89 -6.96 -0.30
C ALA A 11 11.92 -5.62 -1.07
N TRP A 12 12.26 -5.65 -2.36
CA TRP A 12 12.16 -4.46 -3.22
C TRP A 12 10.72 -3.94 -3.33
N HIS A 13 9.75 -4.82 -3.65
CA HIS A 13 8.34 -4.41 -3.74
C HIS A 13 7.81 -3.90 -2.39
N HIS A 14 8.18 -4.55 -1.29
CA HIS A 14 7.79 -4.10 0.04
C HIS A 14 8.34 -2.70 0.35
N HIS A 15 9.59 -2.42 0.03
CA HIS A 15 10.17 -1.09 0.19
C HIS A 15 9.49 -0.03 -0.67
N ILE A 16 9.20 -0.32 -1.94
CA ILE A 16 8.48 0.62 -2.80
C ILE A 16 7.07 0.90 -2.25
N ALA A 17 6.36 -0.15 -1.81
CA ALA A 17 5.02 -0.05 -1.25
C ALA A 17 4.96 0.82 0.02
N LEU A 18 6.02 0.83 0.83
CA LEU A 18 6.12 1.69 2.02
C LEU A 18 6.69 3.09 1.70
N THR A 19 7.60 3.20 0.74
CA THR A 19 8.29 4.47 0.44
C THR A 19 7.39 5.47 -0.26
N MET A 20 6.55 5.03 -1.20
CA MET A 20 5.62 5.91 -1.92
C MET A 20 4.64 6.64 -0.98
N PRO A 21 3.86 5.95 -0.12
CA PRO A 21 2.96 6.63 0.81
C PRO A 21 3.70 7.42 1.90
N ALA A 22 4.88 6.98 2.34
CA ALA A 22 5.67 7.74 3.31
C ALA A 22 6.16 9.08 2.75
N LEU A 23 6.58 9.13 1.48
CA LEU A 23 6.97 10.39 0.82
C LEU A 23 5.77 11.32 0.59
N LEU A 24 4.61 10.76 0.24
CA LEU A 24 3.37 11.52 0.12
C LEU A 24 3.02 12.19 1.45
N PHE A 25 3.02 11.43 2.54
CA PHE A 25 2.76 11.97 3.88
C PHE A 25 3.75 13.08 4.25
N MET A 26 5.04 12.88 3.98
CA MET A 26 6.07 13.89 4.26
C MET A 26 5.85 15.19 3.46
N THR A 27 5.21 15.12 2.30
CA THR A 27 4.96 16.26 1.43
C THR A 27 3.68 16.99 1.83
N GLU A 28 2.60 16.26 2.08
CA GLU A 28 1.28 16.85 2.35
C GLU A 28 1.07 17.17 3.84
N GLN A 29 1.44 16.25 4.73
CA GLN A 29 1.07 16.33 6.14
C GLN A 29 2.15 16.96 7.02
N LYS A 30 3.43 16.67 6.76
CA LYS A 30 4.52 17.18 7.60
C LYS A 30 4.56 18.72 7.68
N PRO A 31 4.33 19.50 6.60
CA PRO A 31 4.33 20.97 6.69
C PRO A 31 3.28 21.53 7.65
N GLY A 32 2.07 20.97 7.67
CA GLY A 32 0.98 21.40 8.56
C GLY A 32 1.17 21.01 10.03
N ASN A 33 2.04 20.04 10.31
CA ASN A 33 2.25 19.49 11.64
C ASN A 33 3.66 19.75 12.19
N ARG A 34 4.44 20.65 11.57
CA ARG A 34 5.84 20.90 11.96
C ARG A 34 6.02 21.25 13.44
N GLU A 35 5.06 21.95 14.04
CA GLU A 35 5.13 22.32 15.46
C GLU A 35 4.93 21.11 16.39
N HIS A 36 4.12 20.13 15.98
CA HIS A 36 3.83 18.95 16.79
C HIS A 36 4.86 17.83 16.62
N ILE A 37 5.40 17.67 15.41
CA ILE A 37 6.28 16.55 15.03
C ILE A 37 7.48 17.02 14.17
N PRO A 38 8.32 17.94 14.67
CA PRO A 38 9.39 18.57 13.88
C PRO A 38 10.42 17.56 13.37
N LEU A 39 10.68 16.50 14.13
CA LEU A 39 11.69 15.48 13.84
C LEU A 39 11.17 14.30 13.03
N LEU A 40 9.88 14.27 12.65
CA LEU A 40 9.33 13.12 11.94
C LEU A 40 10.05 12.89 10.62
N SER A 41 10.62 11.69 10.44
CA SER A 41 11.34 11.30 9.24
C SER A 41 10.50 10.37 8.36
N CYS A 42 10.88 10.28 7.09
CA CYS A 42 10.32 9.28 6.18
C CYS A 42 10.56 7.85 6.69
N SER A 43 11.64 7.60 7.43
CA SER A 43 11.92 6.28 8.01
C SER A 43 10.89 5.92 9.08
N ASP A 44 10.50 6.88 9.92
CA ASP A 44 9.52 6.66 10.98
C ASP A 44 8.15 6.33 10.40
N ILE A 45 7.73 7.02 9.33
CA ILE A 45 6.45 6.75 8.67
C ILE A 45 6.44 5.38 8.00
N LYS A 46 7.55 4.98 7.37
CA LYS A 46 7.68 3.62 6.82
C LYS A 46 7.60 2.57 7.92
N PHE A 47 8.25 2.82 9.06
CA PHE A 47 8.19 1.93 10.22
C PHE A 47 6.76 1.82 10.76
N ILE A 48 6.07 2.94 10.98
CA ILE A 48 4.67 2.96 11.40
C ILE A 48 3.82 2.18 10.39
N SER A 49 3.92 2.51 9.10
CA SER A 49 3.15 1.85 8.04
C SER A 49 3.38 0.34 7.99
N ALA A 50 4.61 -0.13 8.18
CA ALA A 50 4.92 -1.56 8.22
C ALA A 50 4.26 -2.28 9.40
N ASN A 51 4.04 -1.60 10.52
CA ASN A 51 3.47 -2.17 11.75
C ASN A 51 1.96 -1.93 11.89
N THR A 52 1.40 -0.92 11.24
CA THR A 52 -0.01 -0.54 11.38
C THR A 52 -0.89 -0.98 10.22
N LEU A 53 -0.33 -1.23 9.04
CA LEU A 53 -1.13 -1.65 7.89
C LEU A 53 -1.73 -3.05 8.15
N PRO A 54 -3.06 -3.19 8.11
CA PRO A 54 -3.69 -4.48 8.36
C PRO A 54 -3.33 -5.46 7.24
N GLN A 55 -2.87 -6.65 7.62
CA GLN A 55 -2.77 -7.75 6.67
C GLN A 55 -4.17 -8.27 6.37
N LYS A 56 -4.56 -8.22 5.10
CA LYS A 56 -5.89 -8.70 4.67
C LYS A 56 -6.03 -10.22 4.71
N ALA A 57 -4.91 -10.94 4.71
CA ALA A 57 -4.87 -12.39 4.75
C ALA A 57 -3.52 -12.83 5.33
N ASN A 58 -3.54 -13.84 6.18
CA ASN A 58 -2.39 -14.44 6.84
C ASN A 58 -2.13 -15.87 6.32
N THR A 59 -3.10 -16.48 5.64
CA THR A 59 -3.01 -17.83 5.07
C THR A 59 -3.10 -17.82 3.54
N LYS A 60 -2.63 -18.89 2.89
CA LYS A 60 -2.69 -19.01 1.42
C LYS A 60 -4.13 -19.10 0.94
N GLU A 61 -4.98 -19.75 1.72
CA GLU A 61 -6.40 -19.96 1.49
C GLU A 61 -7.14 -18.61 1.53
N GLU A 62 -6.87 -17.78 2.53
CA GLU A 62 -7.41 -16.42 2.62
C GLU A 62 -6.97 -15.55 1.43
N ILE A 63 -5.69 -15.64 1.02
CA ILE A 63 -5.19 -14.92 -0.17
C ILE A 63 -5.95 -15.38 -1.43
N SER A 64 -6.13 -16.69 -1.60
CA SER A 64 -6.86 -17.27 -2.73
C SER A 64 -8.31 -16.77 -2.78
N ASN A 65 -8.99 -16.75 -1.63
CA ASN A 65 -10.36 -16.25 -1.51
C ASN A 65 -10.46 -14.76 -1.88
N LEU A 66 -9.54 -13.93 -1.38
CA LEU A 66 -9.49 -12.51 -1.75
C LEU A 66 -9.27 -12.29 -3.25
N VAL A 67 -8.42 -13.11 -3.88
CA VAL A 67 -8.18 -13.05 -5.33
C VAL A 67 -9.45 -13.46 -6.08
N HIS A 68 -10.13 -14.51 -5.63
CA HIS A 68 -11.38 -14.98 -6.22
C HIS A 68 -12.47 -13.90 -6.17
N GLU A 69 -12.69 -13.27 -5.01
CA GLU A 69 -13.64 -12.16 -4.87
C GLU A 69 -13.31 -10.99 -5.81
N ARG A 70 -12.01 -10.67 -6.00
CA ARG A 70 -11.59 -9.64 -6.94
C ARG A 70 -11.94 -10.01 -8.39
N HIS A 71 -11.84 -11.28 -8.77
CA HIS A 71 -12.25 -11.73 -10.09
C HIS A 71 -13.76 -11.61 -10.28
N ILE A 72 -14.54 -12.04 -9.29
CA ILE A 72 -16.00 -11.90 -9.31
C ILE A 72 -16.40 -10.44 -9.52
N ARG A 73 -15.84 -9.50 -8.73
CA ARG A 73 -16.12 -8.06 -8.88
C ARG A 73 -15.81 -7.54 -10.29
N ARG A 74 -14.68 -7.94 -10.87
CA ARG A 74 -14.33 -7.56 -12.25
C ARG A 74 -15.32 -8.12 -13.28
N GLN A 75 -15.78 -9.35 -13.10
CA GLN A 75 -16.79 -9.93 -13.99
C GLN A 75 -18.12 -9.20 -13.90
N TYR A 76 -18.56 -8.83 -12.69
CA TYR A 76 -19.77 -8.01 -12.51
C TYR A 76 -19.65 -6.65 -13.19
N ASP A 77 -18.51 -5.96 -13.05
CA ASP A 77 -18.29 -4.67 -13.71
C ASP A 77 -18.35 -4.83 -15.24
N ILE A 78 -17.67 -5.85 -15.80
CA ILE A 78 -17.71 -6.13 -17.25
C ILE A 78 -19.15 -6.40 -17.71
N ALA A 79 -19.88 -7.27 -17.02
CA ALA A 79 -21.26 -7.61 -17.36
C ALA A 79 -22.19 -6.37 -17.28
N ARG A 80 -21.99 -5.51 -16.28
CA ARG A 80 -22.71 -4.24 -16.16
C ARG A 80 -22.46 -3.34 -17.37
N PHE A 81 -21.22 -3.17 -17.80
CA PHE A 81 -20.90 -2.35 -18.97
C PHE A 81 -21.48 -2.92 -20.27
N VAL A 82 -21.44 -4.23 -20.46
CA VAL A 82 -22.04 -4.90 -21.63
C VAL A 82 -23.56 -4.75 -21.67
N ASN A 83 -24.23 -4.77 -20.52
CA ASN A 83 -25.68 -4.59 -20.44
C ASN A 83 -26.12 -3.14 -20.62
N MET A 84 -25.26 -2.14 -20.37
CA MET A 84 -25.57 -0.72 -20.59
C MET A 84 -25.37 -0.27 -22.05
N THR A 85 -24.68 -1.08 -22.85
CA THR A 85 -24.39 -0.79 -24.28
C THR A 85 -25.31 -1.54 -25.25
N LYS A 86 -26.27 -2.31 -24.72
CA LYS A 86 -27.40 -2.92 -25.46
C LYS A 86 -28.67 -2.13 -25.18
#